data_AF-A0A1T3WHQ3-F1
#
_entry.id   AF-A0A1T3WHQ3-F1
#
_cell.length_a   1.000
_cell.length_b   1.000
_cell.length_c   1.000
_cell.angle_alpha   90.00
_cell.angle_beta   90.00
_cell.angle_gamma   90.00
#
_symmetry.space_group_name_H-M   'P 1'
#
loop_
_entity.id
_entity.type
_entity.pdbx_description
1 polymer ?
#
loop_
_entity_poly.entity_id
_entity_poly.type
_entity_poly.pdbx_seq_one_letter_code
_entity_poly.pdbx_strand_id
1 'polypeptide(L)'
;MVASVAVVTHIIGNVNTIELSYSESTVEGHPAISTGVYPLDEVAGGSMGVWEGKPGVFVGAPHADEVFVVLSGSATITAGQDAPVSTAQGDIVRLAKDVEVRWDIAETLRIFYIFP
;
A
#
# COMPACT_ATOMS: atom_id res chain seq x y z
N MET A 1 -31.90 -8.33 24.59
CA MET A 1 -31.39 -7.42 23.56
C MET A 1 -31.06 -6.10 24.21
N VAL A 2 -29.77 -5.79 24.35
CA VAL A 2 -29.32 -4.42 24.61
C VAL A 2 -28.78 -3.95 23.27
N ALA A 3 -29.46 -3.00 22.64
CA ALA A 3 -28.93 -2.33 21.48
C ALA A 3 -27.65 -1.62 21.93
N SER A 4 -26.50 -2.14 21.50
CA SER A 4 -25.26 -1.39 21.58
C SER A 4 -25.46 -0.17 20.69
N VAL A 5 -25.65 0.99 21.31
CA VAL A 5 -25.50 2.26 20.60
C VAL A 5 -24.00 2.33 20.29
N ALA A 6 -23.62 1.89 19.08
CA ALA A 6 -22.27 2.03 18.60
C ALA A 6 -21.95 3.52 18.59
N VAL A 7 -21.17 3.97 19.58
CA VAL A 7 -20.61 5.31 19.57
C VAL A 7 -19.65 5.36 18.38
N VAL A 8 -20.10 5.96 17.28
CA VAL A 8 -19.23 6.28 16.15
C VAL A 8 -18.45 7.54 16.52
N THR A 9 -17.33 7.34 17.18
CA THR A 9 -16.13 8.18 17.06
C THR A 9 -15.02 7.16 16.82
N HIS A 10 -14.13 7.28 15.84
CA HIS A 10 -12.98 8.17 15.88
C HIS A 10 -12.32 8.24 14.48
N ILE A 11 -11.67 9.36 14.20
CA ILE A 11 -10.60 9.40 13.19
C ILE A 11 -9.48 8.50 13.74
N ILE A 12 -9.26 7.34 13.12
CA ILE A 12 -8.21 6.38 13.54
C ILE A 12 -6.82 6.72 12.97
N GLY A 13 -6.76 7.66 12.03
CA GLY A 13 -5.52 8.13 11.44
C GLY A 13 -5.78 9.18 10.37
N ASN A 14 -4.74 9.92 10.01
CA ASN A 14 -4.74 10.80 8.86
C ASN A 14 -3.64 10.32 7.91
N VAL A 15 -4.04 9.78 6.77
CA VAL A 15 -3.13 9.16 5.80
C VAL A 15 -2.09 10.15 5.24
N ASN A 16 -2.28 11.46 5.38
CA ASN A 16 -1.30 12.47 4.94
C ASN A 16 -0.27 12.80 6.04
N THR A 17 -0.64 12.69 7.31
CA THR A 17 0.22 13.13 8.43
C THR A 17 0.72 11.98 9.30
N ILE A 18 0.29 10.74 9.05
CA ILE A 18 0.75 9.59 9.82
C ILE A 18 2.24 9.34 9.59
N GLU A 19 2.96 9.11 10.68
CA GLU A 19 4.39 8.79 10.63
C GLU A 19 4.56 7.30 10.29
N LEU A 20 5.34 7.02 9.26
CA LEU A 20 5.61 5.66 8.80
C LEU A 20 6.92 5.17 9.40
N SER A 21 7.00 3.87 9.67
CA SER A 21 8.27 3.22 9.99
C SER A 21 8.99 2.87 8.68
N TYR A 22 10.13 3.51 8.44
CA TYR A 22 10.89 3.32 7.19
C TYR A 22 11.94 2.23 7.31
N SER A 23 12.13 1.51 6.21
CA SER A 23 13.22 0.57 5.97
C SER A 23 13.73 0.73 4.54
N GLU A 24 14.94 0.23 4.30
CA GLU A 24 15.52 0.16 2.96
C GLU A 24 15.25 -1.21 2.35
N SER A 25 14.89 -1.23 1.07
CA SER A 25 14.76 -2.43 0.24
C SER A 25 15.79 -2.37 -0.89
N THR A 26 16.36 -3.52 -1.24
CA THR A 26 17.38 -3.60 -2.30
C THR A 26 16.93 -4.55 -3.39
N VAL A 27 17.00 -4.08 -4.64
CA VAL A 27 16.75 -4.89 -5.84
C VAL A 27 18.02 -4.90 -6.67
N GLU A 28 18.44 -6.07 -7.14
CA GLU A 28 19.66 -6.19 -7.95
C GLU A 28 19.60 -5.25 -9.17
N GLY A 29 20.72 -4.60 -9.47
CA GLY A 29 20.83 -3.65 -10.58
C GLY A 29 20.15 -2.29 -10.36
N HIS A 30 19.59 -2.03 -9.17
CA HIS A 30 18.92 -0.77 -8.85
C HIS A 30 19.45 -0.19 -7.52
N PRO A 31 19.44 1.15 -7.34
CA PRO A 31 19.70 1.77 -6.04
C PRO A 31 18.72 1.25 -4.96
N ALA A 32 19.16 1.24 -3.70
CA ALA A 32 18.28 0.98 -2.58
C ALA A 32 17.11 1.98 -2.55
N ILE A 33 15.93 1.48 -2.23
CA ILE A 33 14.70 2.27 -2.13
C ILE A 33 14.24 2.31 -0.67
N SER A 34 13.83 3.49 -0.22
CA SER A 34 13.24 3.66 1.10
C SER A 34 11.73 3.46 1.04
N THR A 35 11.20 2.57 1.87
CA THR A 35 9.76 2.28 1.97
C THR A 35 9.28 2.45 3.41
N GLY A 36 8.11 3.03 3.60
CA GLY A 36 7.49 3.25 4.90
C GLY A 36 6.18 2.50 5.03
N VAL A 37 5.89 1.98 6.23
CA VAL A 37 4.60 1.34 6.54
C VAL A 37 4.06 1.77 7.89
N TYR A 38 2.73 1.87 7.99
CA TYR A 38 2.00 1.99 9.26
C TYR A 38 0.72 1.14 9.19
N PRO A 39 0.60 0.07 10.01
CA PRO A 39 -0.66 -0.66 10.19
C PRO A 39 -1.67 0.22 10.96
N LEU A 40 -2.87 0.41 10.42
CA LEU A 40 -3.90 1.30 11.01
C LEU A 40 -4.81 0.55 11.97
N ASP A 41 -5.58 -0.42 11.48
CA ASP A 41 -6.60 -1.13 12.27
C ASP A 41 -7.04 -2.43 11.57
N GLU A 42 -7.87 -3.22 12.24
CA GLU A 42 -8.54 -4.40 11.70
C GLU A 42 -10.06 -4.23 11.82
N VAL A 43 -10.79 -4.39 10.71
CA VAL A 43 -12.25 -4.31 10.69
C VAL A 43 -12.82 -5.55 10.01
N ALA A 44 -13.65 -6.29 10.74
CA ALA A 44 -14.30 -7.51 10.25
C ALA A 44 -13.32 -8.56 9.68
N GLY A 45 -12.13 -8.68 10.31
CA GLY A 45 -11.06 -9.58 9.88
C GLY A 45 -10.06 -8.96 8.89
N GLY A 46 -10.45 -7.87 8.21
CA GLY A 46 -9.57 -7.21 7.24
C GLY A 46 -8.62 -6.22 7.91
N SER A 47 -7.31 -6.39 7.68
CA SER A 47 -6.26 -5.51 8.16
C SER A 47 -6.00 -4.37 7.18
N MET A 48 -5.87 -3.14 7.66
CA MET A 48 -5.61 -1.97 6.80
C MET A 48 -4.42 -1.14 7.26
N GLY A 49 -3.85 -0.36 6.35
CA GLY A 49 -2.72 0.49 6.67
C GLY A 49 -2.35 1.47 5.58
N VAL A 50 -1.26 2.20 5.81
CA VAL A 50 -0.64 3.10 4.85
C VAL A 50 0.74 2.57 4.49
N TRP A 51 1.05 2.61 3.21
CA TRP A 51 2.38 2.33 2.69
C TRP A 51 2.87 3.49 1.84
N GLU A 52 4.17 3.75 1.88
CA GLU A 52 4.83 4.73 1.03
C GLU A 52 6.11 4.15 0.43
N GLY A 53 6.32 4.40 -0.87
CA GLY A 53 7.60 4.16 -1.54
C GLY A 53 8.20 5.46 -2.04
N LYS A 54 9.47 5.71 -1.71
CA LYS A 54 10.26 6.79 -2.35
C LYS A 54 10.56 6.43 -3.82
N PRO A 55 10.97 7.39 -4.66
CA PRO A 55 11.34 7.10 -6.05
C PRO A 55 12.40 6.00 -6.13
N GLY A 56 12.18 5.01 -7.00
CA GLY A 56 13.04 3.83 -7.11
C GLY A 56 12.28 2.59 -7.58
N VAL A 57 12.92 1.43 -7.43
CA VAL A 57 12.34 0.14 -7.82
C VAL A 57 12.12 -0.72 -6.58
N PHE A 58 10.88 -1.13 -6.38
CA PHE A 58 10.48 -2.07 -5.35
C PHE A 58 9.99 -3.37 -6.00
N VAL A 59 10.36 -4.51 -5.43
CA VAL A 59 9.87 -5.83 -5.85
C VAL A 59 9.43 -6.57 -4.60
N GLY A 60 8.23 -7.13 -4.62
CA GLY A 60 7.67 -7.91 -3.52
C GLY A 60 6.45 -8.71 -3.96
N ALA A 61 5.92 -9.52 -3.06
CA ALA A 61 4.68 -10.26 -3.28
C ALA A 61 3.74 -10.07 -2.08
N PRO A 62 2.45 -9.75 -2.30
CA PRO A 62 1.48 -9.68 -1.22
C PRO A 62 1.33 -11.02 -0.49
N HIS A 63 1.29 -10.99 0.85
CA HIS A 63 1.11 -12.20 1.67
C HIS A 63 -0.35 -12.67 1.74
N ALA A 64 -1.27 -11.82 1.30
CA ALA A 64 -2.70 -12.04 1.11
C ALA A 64 -3.17 -11.21 -0.09
N ASP A 65 -4.39 -11.42 -0.57
CA ASP A 65 -4.97 -10.53 -1.58
C ASP A 65 -5.00 -9.10 -1.05
N GLU A 66 -4.52 -8.15 -1.83
CA GLU A 66 -4.41 -6.74 -1.44
C GLU A 66 -5.33 -5.90 -2.33
N VAL A 67 -6.04 -4.96 -1.72
CA VAL A 67 -6.65 -3.83 -2.44
C VAL A 67 -6.08 -2.55 -1.88
N PHE A 68 -5.62 -1.66 -2.75
CA PHE A 68 -5.13 -0.36 -2.32
C PHE A 68 -5.67 0.79 -3.18
N VAL A 69 -5.67 1.99 -2.61
CA VAL A 69 -5.97 3.25 -3.27
C VAL A 69 -4.71 4.11 -3.30
N VAL A 70 -4.37 4.65 -4.47
CA VAL A 70 -3.28 5.63 -4.58
C VAL A 70 -3.73 6.98 -4.05
N LEU A 71 -3.10 7.44 -2.99
CA LEU A 71 -3.41 8.71 -2.33
C LEU A 71 -2.64 9.88 -2.93
N SER A 72 -1.40 9.64 -3.37
CA SER A 72 -0.54 10.62 -4.03
C SER A 72 0.62 9.94 -4.76
N GLY A 73 1.24 10.65 -5.69
CA GLY A 73 2.36 10.14 -6.49
C GLY A 73 1.91 9.25 -7.63
N SER A 74 2.87 8.54 -8.21
CA SER A 74 2.62 7.65 -9.35
C SER A 74 3.68 6.56 -9.44
N ALA A 75 3.28 5.41 -9.98
CA ALA A 75 4.18 4.30 -10.28
C ALA A 75 3.70 3.55 -11.52
N THR A 76 4.60 2.77 -12.12
CA THR A 76 4.21 1.71 -13.06
C THR A 76 4.36 0.37 -12.35
N ILE A 77 3.31 -0.44 -12.40
CA ILE A 77 3.23 -1.72 -11.71
C ILE A 77 3.22 -2.84 -12.76
N THR A 78 4.05 -3.85 -12.58
CA THR A 78 4.05 -5.08 -13.37
C THR A 78 3.84 -6.27 -12.44
N ALA A 79 2.72 -6.97 -12.57
CA ALA A 79 2.37 -8.12 -11.73
C ALA A 79 2.51 -9.43 -12.51
N GLY A 80 3.31 -10.36 -12.02
CA GLY A 80 3.53 -11.65 -12.66
C GLY A 80 3.98 -11.53 -14.12
N GLN A 81 3.12 -11.93 -15.06
CA GLN A 81 3.37 -11.84 -16.51
C GLN A 81 2.42 -10.86 -17.21
N ASP A 82 1.69 -10.06 -16.45
CA ASP A 82 0.74 -9.09 -16.98
C ASP A 82 1.48 -7.91 -17.63
N ALA A 83 0.77 -7.18 -18.49
CA ALA A 83 1.28 -5.94 -19.05
C ALA A 83 1.44 -4.88 -17.94
N PRO A 84 2.48 -4.02 -18.00
CA PRO A 84 2.64 -2.93 -17.05
C PRO A 84 1.45 -1.97 -17.05
N VAL A 85 1.05 -1.50 -15.88
CA VAL A 85 -0.04 -0.53 -15.69
C VAL A 85 0.48 0.67 -14.91
N SER A 86 0.25 1.88 -15.43
CA SER A 86 0.55 3.12 -14.69
C SER A 86 -0.57 3.44 -13.71
N THR A 87 -0.19 3.84 -12.50
CA THR A 87 -1.09 4.27 -11.44
C THR A 87 -0.88 5.75 -11.12
N ALA A 88 -1.96 6.43 -10.78
CA ALA A 88 -1.99 7.82 -10.36
C ALA A 88 -2.98 8.01 -9.20
N GLN A 89 -2.96 9.20 -8.60
CA GLN A 89 -3.87 9.55 -7.50
C GLN A 89 -5.33 9.23 -7.84
N GLY A 90 -5.98 8.49 -6.93
CA GLY A 90 -7.38 8.06 -7.03
C GLY A 90 -7.57 6.66 -7.62
N ASP A 91 -6.55 6.07 -8.24
CA ASP A 91 -6.65 4.71 -8.76
C ASP A 91 -6.78 3.68 -7.64
N ILE A 92 -7.59 2.66 -7.91
CA ILE A 92 -7.80 1.50 -7.04
C ILE A 92 -7.24 0.27 -7.76
N VAL A 93 -6.35 -0.46 -7.09
CA VAL A 93 -5.67 -1.62 -7.65
C VAL A 93 -5.86 -2.81 -6.73
N ARG A 94 -5.99 -3.99 -7.32
CA ARG A 94 -5.96 -5.27 -6.61
C ARG A 94 -4.73 -6.05 -7.02
N LEU A 95 -4.02 -6.60 -6.04
CA LEU A 95 -2.93 -7.55 -6.25
C LEU A 95 -3.31 -8.90 -5.62
N ALA A 96 -3.05 -9.98 -6.33
CA ALA A 96 -3.31 -11.32 -5.81
C ALA A 96 -2.18 -11.77 -4.89
N LYS A 97 -2.54 -12.58 -3.89
CA LYS A 97 -1.56 -13.24 -3.01
C LYS A 97 -0.47 -13.98 -3.80
N ASP A 98 0.76 -13.92 -3.31
CA ASP A 98 1.94 -14.64 -3.80
C ASP A 98 2.35 -14.31 -5.26
N VAL A 99 1.69 -13.33 -5.90
CA VAL A 99 2.12 -12.81 -7.20
C VAL A 99 3.25 -11.81 -6.98
N GLU A 100 4.39 -12.04 -7.63
CA GLU A 100 5.48 -11.06 -7.64
C GLU A 100 5.04 -9.80 -8.39
N VAL A 101 5.28 -8.65 -7.77
CA VAL A 101 4.92 -7.34 -8.29
C VAL A 101 6.14 -6.44 -8.25
N ARG A 102 6.50 -5.92 -9.41
CA ARG A 102 7.48 -4.85 -9.56
C ARG A 102 6.77 -3.50 -9.60
N TRP A 103 7.28 -2.56 -8.82
CA TRP A 103 6.85 -1.17 -8.79
C TRP A 103 8.01 -0.28 -9.23
N ASP A 104 7.83 0.41 -10.34
CA ASP A 104 8.71 1.48 -10.82
C ASP A 104 8.11 2.82 -10.35
N ILE A 105 8.61 3.34 -9.24
CA ILE A 105 8.06 4.50 -8.54
C ILE A 105 8.75 5.77 -9.07
N ALA A 106 7.99 6.59 -9.79
CA ALA A 106 8.51 7.82 -10.40
C ALA A 106 8.52 9.00 -9.43
N GLU A 107 7.48 9.10 -8.60
CA GLU A 107 7.31 10.12 -7.56
C GLU A 107 6.93 9.42 -6.26
N THR A 108 7.22 10.03 -5.11
CA THR A 108 6.88 9.42 -3.80
C THR A 108 5.42 8.97 -3.79
N LEU A 109 5.23 7.64 -3.78
CA LEU A 109 3.93 7.00 -3.93
C LEU A 109 3.40 6.67 -2.56
N ARG A 110 2.20 7.16 -2.24
CA ARG A 110 1.52 6.83 -0.98
C ARG A 110 0.20 6.13 -1.27
N ILE A 111 -0.04 5.02 -0.60
CA ILE A 111 -1.25 4.20 -0.77
C ILE A 111 -1.89 3.91 0.59
N PHE A 112 -3.21 3.74 0.58
CA PHE A 112 -3.94 3.08 1.66
C PHE A 112 -4.32 1.67 1.19
N TYR A 113 -3.97 0.64 1.96
CA TYR A 113 -4.19 -0.77 1.60
C TYR A 113 -5.13 -1.47 2.59
N ILE A 114 -5.75 -2.56 2.12
CA ILE A 114 -6.50 -3.53 2.91
C ILE A 114 -6.10 -4.95 2.48
N PHE A 115 -5.88 -5.82 3.46
CA PHE A 115 -5.83 -7.28 3.33
C PHE A 115 -7.08 -7.92 3.99
N PRO A 116 -7.55 -9.09 3.54
CA PRO A 116 -8.62 -9.85 4.18
C PRO A 116 -8.17 -10.59 5.45
#